data_AF-K0B8D2-F1
#
_entry.id   AF-K0B8D2-F1
#
_cell.length_a   1.000
_cell.length_b   1.000
_cell.length_c   1.000
_cell.angle_alpha   90.00
_cell.angle_beta   90.00
_cell.angle_gamma   90.00
#
_symmetry.space_group_name_H-M   'P 1'
#
loop_
_entity.id
_entity.type
_entity.pdbx_description
1 polymer ?
#
loop_
_entity_poly.entity_id
_entity_poly.type
_entity_poly.pdbx_seq_one_letter_code
_entity_poly.pdbx_strand_id
1 'polypeptide(L)'
;MLIGVLGVLFTGTTFLIQNAHATTFTSIVANDPDDGDTIFSNDDTIIMSFASTNATGSGTMTDTEIKANFTSSNSDLFDTGGTYTGFWSSDSTTLTIYVNSTTGVTTTPVPDTTVINYDTSNGKLGESDNTELTGGAITLTGDFGIATSSSSSSDSSKNGSGCAGDCEEPTIGIDSHGKRQVSGGFSYNGYTVDVERYFTPYPLITADIGKTNVAEFKIYENTGVQNIRHFTFAFGMDKGDIISNSKAKIELDIDFDGTETVTVTDPENALDNIKVTTSKVSCMEHSTNECLKVSIQHMFRAPLDFNIVGTDVWDTKRSSWQNYYNHGIEVVGESLNPPKEYDGVNKGHIYHLTETSKTTAVDEFGDTWTFQYGTWSKDYIKKERIQDGQKMVFDRMHSEFGAYKKDNVDKAFGQLLELCPTCIEEFTDLEYAKSYDYAKASSNKLDRPDIKYKMIWEENKAQKIMNQIMDSKFHIKEAYFGNQ
;
A
#
# COMPACT_ATOMS: atom_id res chain seq x y z
N MET A 1 -0.61 -79.15 -1.96
CA MET A 1 -0.21 -78.53 -0.68
C MET A 1 1.05 -77.74 -0.99
N LEU A 2 0.91 -76.45 -1.33
CA LEU A 2 2.04 -75.64 -1.83
C LEU A 2 2.01 -74.25 -1.19
N ILE A 3 3.19 -73.86 -0.74
CA ILE A 3 3.60 -72.60 -0.10
C ILE A 3 3.51 -71.45 -1.12
N GLY A 4 3.01 -70.28 -0.71
CA GLY A 4 2.96 -69.05 -1.51
C GLY A 4 3.54 -67.87 -0.74
N VAL A 5 4.64 -67.35 -1.28
CA VAL A 5 5.61 -66.41 -0.69
C VAL A 5 5.11 -64.96 -0.70
N LEU A 6 5.41 -64.24 0.39
CA LEU A 6 5.21 -62.81 0.62
C LEU A 6 6.26 -62.00 -0.17
N GLY A 7 5.82 -61.13 -1.09
CA GLY A 7 6.67 -60.16 -1.78
C GLY A 7 6.33 -58.74 -1.33
N VAL A 8 7.23 -58.10 -0.59
CA VAL A 8 7.16 -56.68 -0.21
C VAL A 8 7.89 -55.88 -1.29
N LEU A 9 7.16 -55.03 -2.02
CA LEU A 9 7.71 -54.07 -2.97
C LEU A 9 7.94 -52.74 -2.23
N PHE A 10 9.21 -52.37 -2.04
CA PHE A 10 9.62 -51.02 -1.67
C PHE A 10 9.56 -50.12 -2.90
N THR A 11 8.65 -49.14 -2.92
CA THR A 11 8.69 -48.01 -3.86
C THR A 11 9.46 -46.87 -3.21
N GLY A 12 10.74 -46.72 -3.57
CA GLY A 12 11.52 -45.55 -3.20
C GLY A 12 11.01 -44.33 -3.96
N THR A 13 10.51 -43.33 -3.23
CA THR A 13 10.21 -42.00 -3.80
C THR A 13 11.52 -41.24 -3.97
N THR A 14 11.95 -41.04 -5.20
CA THR A 14 13.00 -40.09 -5.54
C THR A 14 12.47 -38.66 -5.32
N PHE A 15 12.97 -37.97 -4.29
CA PHE A 15 12.78 -36.54 -4.16
C PHE A 15 13.49 -35.84 -5.33
N LEU A 16 12.72 -35.15 -6.17
CA LEU A 16 13.26 -34.22 -7.17
C LEU A 16 13.74 -32.98 -6.42
N ILE A 17 15.02 -32.93 -6.12
CA ILE A 17 15.68 -31.68 -5.72
C ILE A 17 15.66 -30.80 -6.98
N GLN A 18 15.01 -29.64 -6.91
CA GLN A 18 15.01 -28.68 -7.99
C GLN A 18 16.47 -28.26 -8.23
N ASN A 19 16.99 -28.54 -9.43
CA ASN A 19 18.36 -28.17 -9.78
C ASN A 19 18.46 -26.64 -9.76
N ALA A 20 19.36 -26.11 -8.94
CA ALA A 20 19.69 -24.69 -8.93
C ALA A 20 19.95 -24.22 -10.37
N HIS A 21 19.36 -23.08 -10.74
CA HIS A 21 19.57 -22.50 -12.07
C HIS A 21 21.04 -22.10 -12.18
N ALA A 22 21.82 -22.85 -12.96
CA ALA A 22 23.21 -22.53 -13.20
C ALA A 22 23.29 -21.26 -14.07
N THR A 23 23.63 -20.13 -13.45
CA THR A 23 23.93 -18.90 -14.17
C THR A 23 25.34 -18.43 -13.90
N THR A 24 25.87 -17.63 -14.83
CA THR A 24 27.15 -16.95 -14.71
C THR A 24 26.90 -15.45 -14.56
N PHE A 25 27.52 -14.85 -13.55
CA PHE A 25 27.59 -13.40 -13.44
C PHE A 25 28.39 -12.83 -14.61
N THR A 26 27.92 -11.71 -15.17
CA THR A 26 28.70 -10.91 -16.11
C THR A 26 29.50 -9.84 -15.38
N SER A 27 28.97 -9.29 -14.27
CA SER A 27 29.69 -8.39 -13.37
C SER A 27 29.05 -8.35 -11.98
N ILE A 28 29.79 -7.94 -10.96
CA ILE A 28 29.28 -7.59 -9.63
C ILE A 28 30.05 -6.35 -9.21
N VAL A 29 29.40 -5.24 -8.88
CA VAL A 29 30.06 -3.95 -8.57
C VAL A 29 29.53 -3.42 -7.24
N ALA A 30 30.40 -3.18 -6.27
CA ALA A 30 30.06 -2.41 -5.06
C ALA A 30 30.27 -0.92 -5.33
N ASN A 31 29.35 -0.08 -4.89
CA ASN A 31 29.37 1.36 -5.11
C ASN A 31 28.94 2.07 -3.82
N ASP A 32 29.83 2.93 -3.32
CA ASP A 32 29.66 3.83 -2.17
C ASP A 32 29.32 5.23 -2.72
N PRO A 33 28.06 5.66 -2.60
CA PRO A 33 27.61 6.92 -3.18
C PRO A 33 27.79 8.14 -2.26
N ASP A 34 28.08 7.98 -0.97
CA ASP A 34 27.81 9.01 0.03
C ASP A 34 29.01 9.49 0.85
N ASP A 35 29.98 8.64 1.21
CA ASP A 35 31.09 9.06 2.07
C ASP A 35 32.50 8.78 1.52
N GLY A 36 32.62 7.95 0.47
CA GLY A 36 33.87 7.69 -0.24
C GLY A 36 34.92 7.05 0.67
N ASP A 37 34.46 6.29 1.66
CA ASP A 37 35.29 5.62 2.63
C ASP A 37 35.46 4.12 2.31
N THR A 38 36.17 3.39 3.19
CA THR A 38 36.48 1.97 2.97
C THR A 38 35.57 1.04 3.76
N ILE A 39 34.41 1.52 4.20
CA ILE A 39 33.52 0.86 5.14
C ILE A 39 32.17 0.68 4.48
N PHE A 40 31.76 -0.57 4.35
CA PHE A 40 30.43 -0.86 3.86
C PHE A 40 29.36 -0.37 4.85
N SER A 41 28.54 0.56 4.40
CA SER A 41 27.77 1.49 5.21
C SER A 41 26.30 1.55 4.74
N ASN A 42 25.46 2.29 5.46
CA ASN A 42 24.11 2.55 4.98
C ASN A 42 24.18 3.37 3.69
N ASP A 43 23.27 3.11 2.75
CA ASP A 43 23.18 3.75 1.42
C ASP A 43 24.18 3.25 0.37
N ASP A 44 25.10 2.35 0.74
CA ASP A 44 25.91 1.59 -0.21
C ASP A 44 25.07 0.66 -1.09
N THR A 45 25.61 0.37 -2.27
CA THR A 45 24.97 -0.49 -3.26
C THR A 45 25.87 -1.60 -3.79
N ILE A 46 25.29 -2.77 -4.06
CA ILE A 46 25.91 -3.85 -4.84
C ILE A 46 25.08 -4.08 -6.10
N ILE A 47 25.68 -3.94 -7.26
CA ILE A 47 25.04 -4.11 -8.57
C ILE A 47 25.56 -5.41 -9.18
N MET A 48 24.70 -6.42 -9.29
CA MET A 48 25.02 -7.71 -9.91
C MET A 48 24.40 -7.78 -11.30
N SER A 49 25.22 -8.08 -12.32
CA SER A 49 24.76 -8.34 -13.68
C SER A 49 24.91 -9.82 -14.00
N PHE A 50 23.92 -10.36 -14.71
CA PHE A 50 23.81 -11.78 -15.01
C PHE A 50 23.77 -12.01 -16.52
N ALA A 51 24.36 -13.10 -17.00
CA ALA A 51 24.23 -13.51 -18.39
C ALA A 51 22.82 -14.03 -18.71
N SER A 52 22.17 -14.65 -17.72
CA SER A 52 20.79 -15.11 -17.76
C SER A 52 20.25 -15.25 -16.33
N THR A 53 18.96 -15.07 -16.11
CA THR A 53 18.34 -15.29 -14.80
C THR A 53 17.00 -15.98 -15.00
N ASN A 54 16.46 -16.51 -13.91
CA ASN A 54 15.07 -16.95 -13.85
C ASN A 54 14.19 -15.94 -13.08
N ALA A 55 14.66 -14.70 -12.91
CA ALA A 55 13.87 -13.61 -12.36
C ALA A 55 12.73 -13.25 -13.31
N THR A 56 11.51 -13.19 -12.78
CA THR A 56 10.31 -12.87 -13.54
C THR A 56 10.01 -11.36 -13.47
N GLY A 57 10.85 -10.55 -14.13
CA GLY A 57 10.61 -9.11 -14.32
C GLY A 57 11.02 -8.21 -13.13
N SER A 58 10.89 -6.90 -13.34
CA SER A 58 11.20 -5.86 -12.34
C SER A 58 10.46 -6.11 -11.03
N GLY A 59 11.19 -6.15 -9.92
CA GLY A 59 10.62 -6.38 -8.60
C GLY A 59 11.60 -6.04 -7.49
N THR A 60 11.06 -5.64 -6.34
CA THR A 60 11.84 -5.44 -5.11
C THR A 60 12.07 -6.78 -4.43
N MET A 61 13.30 -7.03 -3.95
CA MET A 61 13.63 -8.16 -3.08
C MET A 61 13.77 -7.69 -1.63
N THR A 62 13.24 -8.49 -0.71
CA THR A 62 13.42 -8.33 0.72
C THR A 62 14.75 -8.93 1.19
N ASP A 63 15.20 -8.54 2.38
CA ASP A 63 16.40 -9.08 3.05
C ASP A 63 16.39 -10.63 3.12
N THR A 64 15.24 -11.21 3.44
CA THR A 64 15.07 -12.67 3.53
C THR A 64 15.22 -13.34 2.17
N GLU A 65 14.71 -12.74 1.11
CA GLU A 65 14.83 -13.28 -0.26
C GLU A 65 16.26 -13.18 -0.77
N ILE A 66 16.97 -12.09 -0.46
CA ILE A 66 18.39 -11.94 -0.79
C ILE A 66 19.19 -13.03 -0.08
N LYS A 67 19.04 -13.18 1.23
CA LYS A 67 19.77 -14.22 2.00
C LYS A 67 19.43 -15.64 1.54
N ALA A 68 18.20 -15.90 1.11
CA ALA A 68 17.80 -17.20 0.58
C ALA A 68 18.39 -17.47 -0.82
N ASN A 69 18.51 -16.44 -1.66
CA ASN A 69 18.96 -16.57 -3.04
C ASN A 69 20.48 -16.55 -3.20
N PHE A 70 21.22 -16.09 -2.18
CA PHE A 70 22.68 -16.06 -2.20
C PHE A 70 23.24 -16.94 -1.09
N THR A 71 23.45 -18.22 -1.39
CA THR A 71 24.22 -19.11 -0.50
C THR A 71 25.69 -19.04 -0.89
N SER A 72 26.57 -18.80 0.09
CA SER A 72 28.01 -18.92 -0.11
C SER A 72 28.61 -19.98 0.83
N SER A 73 29.74 -20.54 0.44
CA SER A 73 30.38 -21.61 1.20
C SER A 73 31.19 -21.13 2.42
N ASN A 74 31.43 -19.83 2.58
CA ASN A 74 32.25 -19.24 3.64
C ASN A 74 31.61 -17.93 4.12
N SER A 75 31.37 -17.77 5.43
CA SER A 75 30.88 -16.56 6.14
C SER A 75 30.36 -15.44 5.21
N ASP A 76 29.06 -15.47 4.93
CA ASP A 76 28.46 -14.82 3.76
C ASP A 76 28.63 -13.30 3.76
N LEU A 77 28.74 -12.75 2.54
CA LEU A 77 28.56 -11.33 2.22
C LEU A 77 27.28 -10.74 2.85
N PHE A 78 26.26 -11.57 3.07
CA PHE A 78 24.93 -11.19 3.58
C PHE A 78 24.60 -11.73 4.99
N ASP A 79 25.48 -12.48 5.65
CA ASP A 79 25.24 -13.09 6.99
C ASP A 79 25.79 -12.22 8.14
N THR A 80 26.16 -10.97 7.86
CA THR A 80 26.89 -10.09 8.78
C THR A 80 25.98 -9.29 9.75
N GLY A 81 24.71 -9.71 9.92
CA GLY A 81 23.73 -9.01 10.75
C GLY A 81 23.15 -7.74 10.12
N GLY A 82 23.54 -7.44 8.87
CA GLY A 82 22.96 -6.36 8.09
C GLY A 82 21.57 -6.68 7.53
N THR A 83 20.88 -5.62 7.11
CA THR A 83 19.59 -5.71 6.40
C THR A 83 19.71 -5.14 5.00
N TYR A 84 19.23 -5.89 4.00
CA TYR A 84 19.35 -5.53 2.59
C TYR A 84 17.98 -5.37 1.92
N THR A 85 17.92 -4.58 0.86
CA THR A 85 16.79 -4.55 -0.07
C THR A 85 17.30 -4.58 -1.49
N GLY A 86 16.66 -5.34 -2.38
CA GLY A 86 17.10 -5.51 -3.76
C GLY A 86 16.11 -4.93 -4.75
N PHE A 87 16.56 -4.61 -5.95
CA PHE A 87 15.71 -4.22 -7.06
C PHE A 87 16.22 -4.83 -8.37
N TRP A 88 15.37 -5.60 -9.04
CA TRP A 88 15.66 -6.10 -10.37
C TRP A 88 15.36 -5.05 -11.44
N SER A 89 16.28 -4.92 -12.40
CA SER A 89 16.04 -4.19 -13.64
C SER A 89 14.86 -4.79 -14.41
N SER A 90 14.21 -3.97 -15.25
CA SER A 90 13.04 -4.40 -16.03
C SER A 90 13.29 -5.58 -16.96
N ASP A 91 14.53 -5.77 -17.40
CA ASP A 91 14.96 -6.88 -18.25
C ASP A 91 15.45 -8.09 -17.44
N SER A 92 15.40 -8.04 -16.10
CA SER A 92 15.83 -9.12 -15.18
C SER A 92 17.30 -9.52 -15.32
N THR A 93 18.14 -8.68 -15.94
CA THR A 93 19.58 -8.96 -16.12
C THR A 93 20.43 -8.36 -15.01
N THR A 94 19.92 -7.39 -14.26
CA THR A 94 20.66 -6.62 -13.26
C THR A 94 19.90 -6.57 -11.94
N LEU A 95 20.56 -6.90 -10.83
CA LEU A 95 20.04 -6.75 -9.47
C LEU A 95 20.86 -5.68 -8.74
N THR A 96 20.20 -4.63 -8.25
CA THR A 96 20.79 -3.63 -7.36
C THR A 96 20.37 -3.91 -5.92
N ILE A 97 21.32 -4.21 -5.05
CA ILE A 97 21.13 -4.42 -3.62
C ILE A 97 21.55 -3.16 -2.87
N TYR A 98 20.68 -2.65 -2.02
CA TYR A 98 20.91 -1.54 -1.10
C TYR A 98 21.15 -2.06 0.30
N VAL A 99 22.09 -1.44 0.99
CA VAL A 99 22.44 -1.73 2.38
C VAL A 99 21.69 -0.76 3.28
N ASN A 100 20.77 -1.27 4.08
CA ASN A 100 19.93 -0.44 4.94
C ASN A 100 20.44 -0.36 6.39
N SER A 101 21.22 -1.35 6.82
CA SER A 101 21.81 -1.41 8.16
C SER A 101 23.00 -2.35 8.17
N THR A 102 24.06 -1.96 8.87
CA THR A 102 25.26 -2.79 9.12
C THR A 102 25.50 -3.00 10.63
N THR A 103 24.47 -3.38 11.39
CA THR A 103 24.67 -3.77 12.79
C THR A 103 25.45 -5.08 12.91
N GLY A 104 26.72 -4.99 13.34
CA GLY A 104 27.54 -6.16 13.74
C GLY A 104 28.67 -6.56 12.79
N VAL A 105 28.93 -5.78 11.74
CA VAL A 105 30.01 -6.09 10.77
C VAL A 105 31.36 -5.62 11.31
N THR A 106 32.30 -6.54 11.55
CA THR A 106 33.70 -6.21 11.92
C THR A 106 34.71 -6.48 10.78
N THR A 107 34.23 -6.83 9.58
CA THR A 107 35.09 -7.09 8.42
C THR A 107 34.79 -6.07 7.34
N THR A 108 35.76 -5.22 7.05
CA THR A 108 35.74 -4.16 6.05
C THR A 108 35.92 -4.73 4.63
N PRO A 109 34.92 -4.62 3.74
CA PRO A 109 35.15 -4.60 2.29
C PRO A 109 35.68 -3.21 1.92
N VAL A 110 36.69 -3.11 1.04
CA VAL A 110 37.28 -1.83 0.60
C VAL A 110 36.64 -1.39 -0.73
N PRO A 111 35.97 -0.22 -0.82
CA PRO A 111 35.45 0.32 -2.09
C PRO A 111 36.11 1.63 -2.60
N ASP A 112 35.82 1.92 -3.87
CA ASP A 112 36.00 3.16 -4.67
C ASP A 112 37.27 3.45 -5.51
N THR A 113 37.74 2.49 -6.32
CA THR A 113 38.18 2.76 -7.73
C THR A 113 37.94 1.56 -8.69
N THR A 114 37.14 0.58 -8.29
CA THR A 114 37.28 -0.80 -8.79
C THR A 114 36.08 -1.27 -9.61
N VAL A 115 36.25 -1.47 -10.92
CA VAL A 115 35.41 -2.42 -11.67
C VAL A 115 35.79 -3.82 -11.19
N ILE A 116 34.97 -4.42 -10.34
CA ILE A 116 35.14 -5.83 -9.97
C ILE A 116 34.70 -6.65 -11.21
N ASN A 117 35.69 -7.15 -11.94
CA ASN A 117 35.44 -8.06 -13.04
C ASN A 117 35.32 -9.48 -12.47
N TYR A 118 34.20 -10.13 -12.75
CA TYR A 118 34.07 -11.56 -12.50
C TYR A 118 34.97 -12.30 -13.50
N ASP A 119 36.07 -12.89 -13.04
CA ASP A 119 36.87 -13.77 -13.87
C ASP A 119 36.11 -15.09 -14.10
N THR A 120 35.35 -15.11 -15.19
CA THR A 120 34.57 -16.27 -15.66
C THR A 120 35.39 -17.57 -15.78
N SER A 121 36.72 -17.48 -15.86
CA SER A 121 37.60 -18.65 -16.01
C SER A 121 38.03 -19.27 -14.68
N ASN A 122 37.97 -18.54 -13.55
CA ASN A 122 38.47 -19.00 -12.25
C ASN A 122 37.47 -18.84 -11.08
N GLY A 123 36.31 -18.22 -11.30
CA GLY A 123 35.28 -18.05 -10.26
C GLY A 123 35.73 -17.17 -9.09
N LYS A 124 36.61 -16.20 -9.35
CA LYS A 124 37.14 -15.28 -8.34
C LYS A 124 36.60 -13.86 -8.53
N LEU A 125 36.36 -13.17 -7.43
CA LEU A 125 36.13 -11.73 -7.38
C LEU A 125 37.49 -11.04 -7.24
N GLY A 126 37.88 -10.23 -8.21
CA GLY A 126 39.16 -9.51 -8.22
C GLY A 126 39.01 -8.09 -8.71
N GLU A 127 39.94 -7.23 -8.30
CA GLU A 127 40.04 -5.85 -8.79
C GLU A 127 40.34 -5.80 -10.29
N SER A 128 40.09 -4.66 -10.93
CA SER A 128 40.35 -4.46 -12.37
C SER A 128 41.82 -4.68 -12.80
N ASP A 129 42.75 -4.66 -11.84
CA ASP A 129 44.18 -4.90 -11.96
C ASP A 129 44.65 -6.20 -11.27
N ASN A 130 43.73 -7.07 -10.84
CA ASN A 130 43.97 -8.37 -10.19
C ASN A 130 44.66 -8.33 -8.81
N THR A 131 44.62 -7.22 -8.07
CA THR A 131 45.16 -7.15 -6.70
C THR A 131 44.09 -7.42 -5.63
N GLU A 132 43.73 -8.70 -5.50
CA GLU A 132 42.85 -9.36 -4.51
C GLU A 132 42.20 -8.52 -3.38
N LEU A 133 40.86 -8.58 -3.30
CA LEU A 133 40.16 -8.70 -2.00
C LEU A 133 40.61 -10.01 -1.37
N THR A 134 41.34 -9.96 -0.26
CA THR A 134 41.85 -11.14 0.45
C THR A 134 40.72 -11.90 1.14
N GLY A 135 39.90 -12.58 0.34
CA GLY A 135 38.88 -13.52 0.75
C GLY A 135 38.88 -14.63 -0.28
N GLY A 136 39.03 -15.88 0.16
CA GLY A 136 39.07 -17.03 -0.74
C GLY A 136 37.89 -17.04 -1.72
N ALA A 137 38.08 -17.69 -2.87
CA ALA A 137 37.07 -17.76 -3.93
C ALA A 137 35.66 -18.03 -3.37
N ILE A 138 34.76 -17.07 -3.56
CA ILE A 138 33.36 -17.18 -3.15
C ILE A 138 32.59 -17.68 -4.36
N THR A 139 32.07 -18.90 -4.28
CA THR A 139 31.08 -19.38 -5.26
C THR A 139 29.70 -19.03 -4.74
N LEU A 140 28.98 -18.17 -5.45
CA LEU A 140 27.57 -17.90 -5.18
C LEU A 140 26.74 -18.96 -5.90
N THR A 141 25.95 -19.72 -5.14
CA THR A 141 24.97 -20.65 -5.68
C THR A 141 23.58 -20.25 -5.20
N GLY A 142 22.58 -20.28 -6.08
CA GLY A 142 21.21 -19.99 -5.68
C GLY A 142 20.22 -19.89 -6.84
N ASP A 143 18.98 -19.56 -6.50
CA ASP A 143 17.90 -19.27 -7.43
C ASP A 143 17.83 -17.74 -7.60
N PHE A 144 18.29 -17.23 -8.74
CA PHE A 144 18.48 -15.78 -8.95
C PHE A 144 17.20 -15.14 -9.51
N GLY A 145 16.06 -15.37 -8.84
CA GLY A 145 14.80 -14.83 -9.32
C GLY A 145 13.50 -15.35 -8.71
N ILE A 146 13.50 -16.58 -8.19
CA ILE A 146 12.31 -17.18 -7.56
C ILE A 146 12.68 -17.55 -6.12
N ALA A 147 12.29 -16.69 -5.18
CA ALA A 147 12.27 -17.09 -3.79
C ALA A 147 11.11 -18.07 -3.57
N THR A 148 11.32 -19.36 -3.82
CA THR A 148 10.47 -20.37 -3.19
C THR A 148 10.71 -20.23 -1.69
N SER A 149 9.73 -19.70 -0.97
CA SER A 149 9.65 -19.79 0.49
C SER A 149 9.63 -21.26 0.85
N SER A 150 10.82 -21.84 0.99
CA SER A 150 11.04 -23.20 1.44
C SER A 150 10.75 -23.20 2.93
N SER A 151 9.47 -23.27 3.27
CA SER A 151 9.03 -23.71 4.59
C SER A 151 9.56 -25.13 4.76
N SER A 152 10.72 -25.23 5.40
CA SER A 152 11.30 -26.47 5.89
C SER A 152 10.37 -27.04 6.96
N SER A 153 9.32 -27.73 6.52
CA SER A 153 8.48 -28.55 7.37
C SER A 153 9.29 -29.74 7.84
N SER A 154 9.96 -29.56 8.97
CA SER A 154 10.48 -30.66 9.76
C SER A 154 9.33 -31.61 10.10
N ASP A 155 9.49 -32.86 9.67
CA ASP A 155 8.64 -34.00 10.00
C ASP A 155 8.40 -34.04 11.52
N SER A 156 7.23 -33.56 11.94
CA SER A 156 6.69 -33.87 13.25
C SER A 156 5.25 -34.30 13.09
N SER A 157 5.08 -35.62 13.13
CA SER A 157 3.80 -36.31 13.16
C SER A 157 2.85 -35.70 14.20
N LYS A 158 1.86 -34.91 13.77
CA LYS A 158 0.70 -34.57 14.59
C LYS A 158 -0.55 -34.56 13.73
N ASN A 159 -1.53 -35.35 14.17
CA ASN A 159 -2.86 -35.57 13.61
C ASN A 159 -3.65 -34.26 13.46
N GLY A 160 -3.38 -33.49 12.40
CA GLY A 160 -4.26 -32.41 11.93
C GLY A 160 -5.30 -32.98 10.96
N SER A 161 -6.51 -32.44 10.98
CA SER A 161 -7.60 -32.77 10.06
C SER A 161 -7.22 -32.34 8.63
N GLY A 162 -6.32 -33.08 8.00
CA GLY A 162 -5.91 -32.86 6.61
C GLY A 162 -7.06 -33.21 5.69
N CYS A 163 -7.28 -32.37 4.67
CA CYS A 163 -8.31 -32.59 3.67
C CYS A 163 -8.20 -34.04 3.14
N ALA A 164 -9.31 -34.78 3.19
CA ALA A 164 -9.34 -36.17 2.75
C ALA A 164 -9.52 -36.21 1.22
N GLY A 165 -8.41 -36.11 0.48
CA GLY A 165 -8.38 -36.26 -0.98
C GLY A 165 -7.65 -35.10 -1.66
N ASP A 166 -8.16 -34.69 -2.84
CA ASP A 166 -7.70 -33.47 -3.52
C ASP A 166 -7.89 -32.23 -2.65
N CYS A 167 -6.79 -31.53 -2.38
CA CYS A 167 -6.72 -30.30 -1.59
C CYS A 167 -6.19 -29.14 -2.43
N GLU A 168 -6.16 -29.29 -3.76
CA GLU A 168 -5.79 -28.20 -4.65
C GLU A 168 -6.98 -27.24 -4.78
N GLU A 169 -6.74 -25.98 -4.48
CA GLU A 169 -7.68 -24.89 -4.76
C GLU A 169 -7.82 -24.58 -6.26
N PRO A 170 -8.97 -24.02 -6.68
CA PRO A 170 -9.07 -23.38 -7.97
C PRO A 170 -8.11 -22.21 -8.08
N THR A 171 -7.61 -21.93 -9.29
CA THR A 171 -6.74 -20.77 -9.52
C THR A 171 -7.15 -20.00 -10.77
N ILE A 172 -6.95 -18.68 -10.72
CA ILE A 172 -7.10 -17.76 -11.84
C ILE A 172 -5.74 -17.55 -12.56
N GLY A 173 -4.65 -18.14 -12.06
CA GLY A 173 -3.30 -17.90 -12.57
C GLY A 173 -2.35 -19.06 -12.32
N ILE A 174 -1.61 -18.98 -11.22
CA ILE A 174 -0.64 -19.99 -10.77
C ILE A 174 -1.22 -20.84 -9.63
N ASP A 175 -0.85 -22.11 -9.59
CA ASP A 175 -1.34 -23.07 -8.60
C ASP A 175 -0.56 -23.02 -7.28
N SER A 176 -0.89 -23.93 -6.36
CA SER A 176 -0.23 -24.02 -5.06
C SER A 176 1.27 -24.39 -5.17
N HIS A 177 1.72 -24.86 -6.33
CA HIS A 177 3.11 -25.21 -6.60
C HIS A 177 3.85 -24.11 -7.39
N GLY A 178 3.21 -22.96 -7.63
CA GLY A 178 3.76 -21.87 -8.42
C GLY A 178 3.76 -22.14 -9.92
N LYS A 179 3.11 -23.21 -10.39
CA LYS A 179 3.01 -23.52 -11.81
C LYS A 179 1.82 -22.77 -12.42
N ARG A 180 2.05 -22.10 -13.56
CA ARG A 180 1.00 -21.41 -14.30
C ARG A 180 0.01 -22.41 -14.91
N GLN A 181 -1.26 -22.25 -14.55
CA GLN A 181 -2.38 -23.01 -15.09
C GLN A 181 -3.24 -22.17 -16.04
N VAL A 182 -3.24 -20.84 -15.85
CA VAL A 182 -4.06 -19.90 -16.60
C VAL A 182 -3.21 -18.72 -17.09
N SER A 183 -3.42 -18.35 -18.36
CA SER A 183 -2.91 -17.10 -18.93
C SER A 183 -4.05 -16.12 -19.25
N GLY A 184 -3.81 -14.84 -18.96
CA GLY A 184 -4.83 -13.79 -19.01
C GLY A 184 -6.00 -14.12 -18.09
N GLY A 185 -5.67 -14.44 -16.84
CA GLY A 185 -6.62 -14.89 -15.82
C GLY A 185 -7.66 -13.84 -15.46
N PHE A 186 -7.27 -12.57 -15.47
CA PHE A 186 -8.13 -11.43 -15.19
C PHE A 186 -8.01 -10.40 -16.31
N SER A 187 -9.16 -9.87 -16.76
CA SER A 187 -9.23 -8.75 -17.69
C SER A 187 -10.31 -7.77 -17.24
N TYR A 188 -10.04 -6.49 -17.36
CA TYR A 188 -11.01 -5.44 -17.10
C TYR A 188 -10.97 -4.40 -18.22
N ASN A 189 -12.10 -4.18 -18.89
CA ASN A 189 -12.21 -3.30 -20.06
C ASN A 189 -11.15 -3.58 -21.15
N GLY A 190 -10.77 -4.86 -21.31
CA GLY A 190 -9.77 -5.32 -22.28
C GLY A 190 -8.33 -5.34 -21.76
N TYR A 191 -8.04 -4.73 -20.61
CA TYR A 191 -6.73 -4.77 -19.97
C TYR A 191 -6.54 -6.08 -19.22
N THR A 192 -5.77 -6.97 -19.83
CA THR A 192 -5.57 -8.34 -19.37
C THR A 192 -4.26 -8.47 -18.59
N VAL A 193 -4.30 -9.24 -17.50
CA VAL A 193 -3.12 -9.54 -16.66
C VAL A 193 -3.03 -11.04 -16.37
N ASP A 194 -1.80 -11.52 -16.28
CA ASP A 194 -1.51 -12.83 -15.72
C ASP A 194 -1.58 -12.73 -14.19
N VAL A 195 -2.56 -13.42 -13.61
CA VAL A 195 -2.79 -13.38 -12.17
C VAL A 195 -1.68 -14.16 -11.47
N GLU A 196 -1.16 -13.57 -10.41
CA GLU A 196 -0.20 -14.17 -9.49
C GLU A 196 -0.91 -14.66 -8.21
N ARG A 197 -0.20 -15.40 -7.36
CA ARG A 197 -0.76 -16.10 -6.19
C ARG A 197 -1.66 -15.21 -5.33
N TYR A 198 -1.10 -14.30 -4.54
CA TYR A 198 -1.91 -13.44 -3.64
C TYR A 198 -1.99 -12.01 -4.15
N PHE A 199 -0.83 -11.50 -4.57
CA PHE A 199 -0.63 -10.13 -4.99
C PHE A 199 -0.37 -10.10 -6.49
N THR A 200 -1.28 -9.49 -7.26
CA THR A 200 -1.07 -9.27 -8.69
C THR A 200 -0.81 -7.78 -8.93
N PRO A 201 0.38 -7.40 -9.44
CA PRO A 201 0.61 -6.06 -9.96
C PRO A 201 -0.37 -5.80 -11.11
N TYR A 202 -1.34 -4.93 -10.90
CA TYR A 202 -2.31 -4.54 -11.90
C TYR A 202 -2.23 -3.03 -12.10
N PRO A 203 -2.20 -2.48 -13.33
CA PRO A 203 -2.19 -1.03 -13.53
C PRO A 203 -3.47 -0.40 -12.96
N LEU A 204 -3.40 0.87 -12.55
CA LEU A 204 -4.59 1.63 -12.18
C LEU A 204 -5.45 1.82 -13.43
N ILE A 205 -6.68 1.32 -13.42
CA ILE A 205 -7.62 1.53 -14.51
C ILE A 205 -8.69 2.51 -14.07
N THR A 206 -8.94 3.51 -14.90
CA THR A 206 -10.04 4.46 -14.68
C THR A 206 -11.33 3.93 -15.31
N ALA A 207 -12.42 3.95 -14.55
CA ALA A 207 -13.77 3.63 -15.01
C ALA A 207 -14.69 4.83 -14.79
N ASP A 208 -15.37 5.27 -15.85
CA ASP A 208 -16.31 6.39 -15.76
C ASP A 208 -17.67 5.92 -15.23
N ILE A 209 -18.26 6.71 -14.34
CA ILE A 209 -19.64 6.52 -13.87
C ILE A 209 -20.62 6.60 -15.05
N GLY A 210 -21.62 5.72 -15.05
CA GLY A 210 -22.63 5.65 -16.11
C GLY A 210 -22.17 4.91 -17.38
N LYS A 211 -20.94 4.38 -17.41
CA LYS A 211 -20.44 3.53 -18.51
C LYS A 211 -20.50 2.05 -18.13
N THR A 212 -20.80 1.22 -19.13
CA THR A 212 -20.72 -0.24 -18.99
C THR A 212 -19.26 -0.66 -18.98
N ASN A 213 -18.88 -1.39 -17.95
CA ASN A 213 -17.59 -2.04 -17.78
C ASN A 213 -17.75 -3.54 -17.96
N VAL A 214 -16.67 -4.19 -18.39
CA VAL A 214 -16.62 -5.64 -18.59
C VAL A 214 -15.40 -6.21 -17.88
N ALA A 215 -15.65 -7.05 -16.89
CA ALA A 215 -14.65 -7.87 -16.23
C ALA A 215 -14.74 -9.31 -16.75
N GLU A 216 -13.60 -9.92 -17.06
CA GLU A 216 -13.51 -11.31 -17.48
C GLU A 216 -12.49 -12.06 -16.64
N PHE A 217 -12.87 -13.27 -16.22
CA PHE A 217 -12.05 -14.15 -15.39
C PHE A 217 -11.96 -15.51 -16.04
N LYS A 218 -10.80 -16.17 -15.96
CA LYS A 218 -10.62 -17.57 -16.33
C LYS A 218 -10.22 -18.37 -15.11
N ILE A 219 -11.03 -19.33 -14.72
CA ILE A 219 -10.84 -20.11 -13.50
C ILE A 219 -10.52 -21.54 -13.88
N TYR A 220 -9.35 -22.03 -13.45
CA TYR A 220 -8.93 -23.41 -13.59
C TYR A 220 -9.23 -24.18 -12.29
N GLU A 221 -9.69 -25.42 -12.46
CA GLU A 221 -9.94 -26.37 -11.39
C GLU A 221 -9.42 -27.73 -11.85
N ASN A 222 -8.52 -28.35 -11.08
CA ASN A 222 -7.77 -29.54 -11.50
C ASN A 222 -8.68 -30.78 -11.66
N THR A 223 -9.79 -30.83 -10.94
CA THR A 223 -10.83 -31.87 -11.08
C THR A 223 -11.87 -31.57 -12.17
N GLY A 224 -11.75 -30.41 -12.82
CA GLY A 224 -12.60 -29.95 -13.93
C GLY A 224 -13.54 -28.81 -13.55
N VAL A 225 -13.87 -27.98 -14.54
CA VAL A 225 -14.64 -26.73 -14.37
C VAL A 225 -16.00 -26.90 -13.69
N GLN A 226 -16.62 -28.08 -13.79
CA GLN A 226 -17.88 -28.40 -13.12
C GLN A 226 -17.77 -28.49 -11.59
N ASN A 227 -16.56 -28.48 -11.03
CA ASN A 227 -16.32 -28.53 -9.59
C ASN A 227 -16.14 -27.16 -8.95
N ILE A 228 -16.05 -26.08 -9.74
CA ILE A 228 -16.10 -24.71 -9.24
C ILE A 228 -17.51 -24.44 -8.68
N ARG A 229 -17.59 -23.93 -7.45
CA ARG A 229 -18.87 -23.67 -6.76
C ARG A 229 -19.14 -22.21 -6.52
N HIS A 230 -18.11 -21.38 -6.48
CA HIS A 230 -18.29 -19.99 -6.14
C HIS A 230 -17.20 -19.11 -6.72
N PHE A 231 -17.61 -17.90 -7.07
CA PHE A 231 -16.73 -16.83 -7.50
C PHE A 231 -17.26 -15.50 -6.92
N THR A 232 -16.41 -14.75 -6.23
CA THR A 232 -16.68 -13.37 -5.80
C THR A 232 -15.79 -12.42 -6.56
N PHE A 233 -16.36 -11.29 -7.00
CA PHE A 233 -15.62 -10.11 -7.43
C PHE A 233 -16.01 -8.92 -6.54
N ALA A 234 -15.04 -8.44 -5.76
CA ALA A 234 -15.21 -7.35 -4.81
C ALA A 234 -14.51 -6.08 -5.28
N PHE A 235 -15.16 -4.93 -5.05
CA PHE A 235 -14.67 -3.61 -5.42
C PHE A 235 -14.44 -2.75 -4.18
N GLY A 236 -13.65 -1.69 -4.35
CA GLY A 236 -13.60 -0.58 -3.39
C GLY A 236 -12.97 -0.92 -2.04
N MET A 237 -12.01 -1.84 -2.01
CA MET A 237 -11.39 -2.34 -0.77
C MET A 237 -10.26 -1.44 -0.29
N ASP A 238 -10.11 -1.25 1.03
CA ASP A 238 -8.95 -0.56 1.60
C ASP A 238 -7.76 -1.53 1.75
N LYS A 239 -6.57 -0.97 1.99
CA LYS A 239 -5.36 -1.74 2.27
C LYS A 239 -5.55 -2.57 3.56
N GLY A 240 -5.50 -3.88 3.41
CA GLY A 240 -5.64 -4.83 4.51
C GLY A 240 -7.07 -5.29 4.79
N ASP A 241 -8.05 -4.82 4.00
CA ASP A 241 -9.39 -5.36 4.03
C ASP A 241 -9.43 -6.80 3.49
N ILE A 242 -10.36 -7.58 4.03
CA ILE A 242 -10.71 -8.91 3.53
C ILE A 242 -11.92 -8.79 2.59
N ILE A 243 -12.01 -9.68 1.60
CA ILE A 243 -13.06 -9.65 0.55
C ILE A 243 -14.48 -9.64 1.14
N SER A 244 -14.70 -10.32 2.27
CA SER A 244 -16.00 -10.35 2.94
C SER A 244 -16.45 -9.01 3.52
N ASN A 245 -15.53 -8.06 3.75
CA ASN A 245 -15.84 -6.72 4.25
C ASN A 245 -16.15 -5.73 3.11
N SER A 246 -15.95 -6.12 1.84
CA SER A 246 -16.24 -5.23 0.72
C SER A 246 -17.72 -4.86 0.71
N LYS A 247 -17.99 -3.56 0.58
CA LYS A 247 -19.35 -3.02 0.48
C LYS A 247 -19.97 -3.25 -0.88
N ALA A 248 -19.18 -3.42 -1.94
CA ALA A 248 -19.66 -3.58 -3.30
C ALA A 248 -19.05 -4.86 -3.89
N LYS A 249 -19.82 -5.94 -3.96
CA LYS A 249 -19.37 -7.21 -4.53
C LYS A 249 -20.46 -7.94 -5.30
N ILE A 250 -20.02 -8.70 -6.30
CA ILE A 250 -20.84 -9.56 -7.14
C ILE A 250 -20.38 -11.00 -6.89
N GLU A 251 -21.31 -11.86 -6.50
CA GLU A 251 -21.06 -13.24 -6.14
C GLU A 251 -21.83 -14.14 -7.12
N LEU A 252 -21.13 -15.13 -7.68
CA LEU A 252 -21.69 -16.19 -8.51
C LEU A 252 -21.58 -17.48 -7.72
N ASP A 253 -22.71 -18.05 -7.34
CA ASP A 253 -22.81 -19.37 -6.73
C ASP A 253 -23.32 -20.38 -7.77
N ILE A 254 -22.65 -21.53 -7.87
CA ILE A 254 -23.02 -22.63 -8.76
C ILE A 254 -23.36 -23.82 -7.88
N ASP A 255 -24.62 -24.24 -7.88
CA ASP A 255 -25.03 -25.42 -7.11
C ASP A 255 -24.45 -26.72 -7.71
N PHE A 256 -24.72 -27.85 -7.04
CA PHE A 256 -24.25 -29.16 -7.48
C PHE A 256 -24.89 -29.64 -8.78
N ASP A 257 -26.06 -29.10 -9.14
CA ASP A 257 -26.77 -29.40 -10.38
C ASP A 257 -26.32 -28.49 -11.54
N GLY A 258 -25.47 -27.51 -11.26
CA GLY A 258 -24.96 -26.53 -12.22
C GLY A 258 -25.84 -25.28 -12.36
N THR A 259 -26.84 -25.09 -11.49
CA THR A 259 -27.66 -23.87 -11.48
C THR A 259 -26.85 -22.71 -10.94
N GLU A 260 -26.81 -21.63 -11.70
CA GLU A 260 -26.09 -20.40 -11.36
C GLU A 260 -27.01 -19.40 -10.65
N THR A 261 -26.56 -18.88 -9.52
CA THR A 261 -27.21 -17.80 -8.77
C THR A 261 -26.26 -16.63 -8.64
N VAL A 262 -26.74 -15.43 -8.95
CA VAL A 262 -25.97 -14.20 -8.82
C VAL A 262 -26.50 -13.39 -7.64
N THR A 263 -25.63 -13.12 -6.68
CA THR A 263 -25.92 -12.27 -5.52
C THR A 263 -25.12 -10.98 -5.64
N VAL A 264 -25.77 -9.85 -5.38
CA VAL A 264 -25.11 -8.53 -5.39
C VAL A 264 -25.24 -7.93 -4.00
N THR A 265 -24.10 -7.67 -3.37
CA THR A 265 -24.04 -6.95 -2.09
C THR A 265 -23.54 -5.54 -2.38
N ASP A 266 -24.42 -4.56 -2.27
CA ASP A 266 -24.14 -3.16 -2.56
C ASP A 266 -25.10 -2.22 -1.80
N PRO A 267 -24.89 -1.99 -0.50
CA PRO A 267 -25.77 -1.15 0.31
C PRO A 267 -25.70 0.33 -0.07
N GLU A 268 -24.66 0.76 -0.80
CA GLU A 268 -24.50 2.14 -1.25
C GLU A 268 -25.04 2.37 -2.68
N ASN A 269 -25.58 1.33 -3.33
CA ASN A 269 -26.06 1.34 -4.71
C ASN A 269 -24.98 1.87 -5.69
N ALA A 270 -23.72 1.52 -5.47
CA ALA A 270 -22.61 1.89 -6.34
C ALA A 270 -22.57 1.12 -7.67
N LEU A 271 -23.23 -0.03 -7.77
CA LEU A 271 -23.26 -0.93 -8.92
C LEU A 271 -24.67 -1.00 -9.56
N ASP A 272 -24.71 -1.16 -10.87
CA ASP A 272 -25.96 -1.23 -11.65
C ASP A 272 -25.75 -2.01 -12.96
N ASN A 273 -26.86 -2.34 -13.64
CA ASN A 273 -26.87 -3.06 -14.92
C ASN A 273 -25.98 -4.32 -14.92
N ILE A 274 -26.04 -5.07 -13.82
CA ILE A 274 -25.18 -6.25 -13.62
C ILE A 274 -25.71 -7.42 -14.45
N LYS A 275 -24.81 -8.00 -15.25
CA LYS A 275 -25.06 -9.23 -16.00
C LYS A 275 -23.84 -10.13 -15.89
N VAL A 276 -24.04 -11.31 -15.32
CA VAL A 276 -23.02 -12.36 -15.24
C VAL A 276 -23.34 -13.43 -16.27
N THR A 277 -22.32 -13.90 -16.97
CA THR A 277 -22.42 -15.04 -17.89
C THR A 277 -21.20 -15.93 -17.73
N THR A 278 -21.40 -17.24 -17.87
CA THR A 278 -20.33 -18.22 -17.82
C THR A 278 -20.17 -18.93 -19.16
N SER A 279 -18.97 -19.44 -19.42
CA SER A 279 -18.69 -20.29 -20.58
C SER A 279 -17.43 -21.11 -20.34
N LYS A 280 -17.22 -22.18 -21.12
CA LYS A 280 -15.96 -22.92 -21.10
C LYS A 280 -15.00 -22.33 -22.13
N VAL A 281 -13.73 -22.13 -21.73
CA VAL A 281 -12.67 -21.65 -22.62
C VAL A 281 -11.37 -22.41 -22.38
N SER A 282 -10.39 -22.28 -23.27
CA SER A 282 -9.04 -22.77 -23.00
C SER A 282 -8.36 -21.91 -21.94
N CYS A 283 -7.72 -22.54 -20.95
CA CYS A 283 -6.98 -21.83 -19.91
C CYS A 283 -5.75 -21.09 -20.43
N MET A 284 -5.07 -21.67 -21.43
CA MET A 284 -3.87 -21.12 -22.05
C MET A 284 -3.90 -21.36 -23.56
N GLU A 285 -3.09 -20.60 -24.30
CA GLU A 285 -2.88 -20.89 -25.72
C GLU A 285 -2.26 -22.29 -25.87
N HIS A 286 -2.83 -23.11 -26.76
CA HIS A 286 -2.41 -24.50 -27.01
C HIS A 286 -2.54 -25.49 -25.84
N SER A 287 -3.20 -25.12 -24.74
CA SER A 287 -3.48 -26.08 -23.65
C SER A 287 -4.75 -26.90 -23.93
N THR A 288 -4.78 -28.12 -23.41
CA THR A 288 -6.00 -28.96 -23.35
C THR A 288 -6.85 -28.68 -22.12
N ASN A 289 -6.35 -27.88 -21.17
CA ASN A 289 -7.05 -27.57 -19.93
C ASN A 289 -8.21 -26.60 -20.21
N GLU A 290 -9.39 -26.96 -19.74
CA GLU A 290 -10.58 -26.10 -19.77
C GLU A 290 -10.63 -25.21 -18.53
N CYS A 291 -11.03 -23.96 -18.73
CA CYS A 291 -11.30 -22.98 -17.69
C CYS A 291 -12.77 -22.56 -17.74
N LEU A 292 -13.34 -22.27 -16.58
CA LEU A 292 -14.61 -21.55 -16.50
C LEU A 292 -14.32 -20.06 -16.74
N LYS A 293 -14.80 -19.53 -17.85
CA LYS A 293 -14.81 -18.10 -18.10
C LYS A 293 -16.02 -17.48 -17.44
N VAL A 294 -15.81 -16.58 -16.48
CA VAL A 294 -16.86 -15.74 -15.89
C VAL A 294 -16.72 -14.35 -16.51
N SER A 295 -17.80 -13.85 -17.12
CA SER A 295 -17.86 -12.49 -17.68
C SER A 295 -18.92 -11.70 -16.95
N ILE A 296 -18.51 -10.58 -16.35
CA ILE A 296 -19.36 -9.68 -15.58
C ILE A 296 -19.42 -8.35 -16.31
N GLN A 297 -20.61 -7.99 -16.78
CA GLN A 297 -20.92 -6.64 -17.25
C GLN A 297 -21.58 -5.89 -16.10
N HIS A 298 -21.14 -4.67 -15.82
CA HIS A 298 -21.73 -3.83 -14.79
C HIS A 298 -21.51 -2.35 -15.11
N MET A 299 -22.17 -1.47 -14.38
CA MET A 299 -22.03 -0.02 -14.46
C MET A 299 -21.82 0.53 -13.06
N PHE A 300 -20.89 1.46 -12.90
CA PHE A 300 -20.81 2.22 -11.65
C PHE A 300 -21.79 3.37 -11.66
N ARG A 301 -22.48 3.58 -10.54
CA ARG A 301 -23.37 4.73 -10.29
C ARG A 301 -22.73 5.79 -9.40
N ALA A 302 -21.76 5.42 -8.59
CA ALA A 302 -21.11 6.31 -7.63
C ALA A 302 -19.61 6.01 -7.57
N PRO A 303 -18.76 6.99 -7.20
CA PRO A 303 -17.35 6.73 -6.98
C PRO A 303 -17.16 5.84 -5.75
N LEU A 304 -16.13 5.00 -5.78
CA LEU A 304 -15.75 4.16 -4.65
C LEU A 304 -14.84 4.93 -3.68
N ASP A 305 -14.65 4.39 -2.48
CA ASP A 305 -13.74 4.97 -1.49
C ASP A 305 -12.28 4.60 -1.74
N PHE A 306 -12.07 3.41 -2.29
CA PHE A 306 -10.76 2.86 -2.60
C PHE A 306 -10.77 2.21 -3.98
N ASN A 307 -9.59 1.90 -4.50
CA ASN A 307 -9.43 1.38 -5.86
C ASN A 307 -9.15 -0.13 -5.88
N ILE A 308 -8.78 -0.74 -4.75
CA ILE A 308 -8.40 -2.15 -4.71
C ILE A 308 -9.61 -3.02 -5.04
N VAL A 309 -9.38 -4.01 -5.89
CA VAL A 309 -10.34 -5.07 -6.18
C VAL A 309 -9.79 -6.42 -5.77
N GLY A 310 -10.70 -7.35 -5.47
CA GLY A 310 -10.36 -8.68 -4.99
C GLY A 310 -11.26 -9.74 -5.60
N THR A 311 -10.73 -10.95 -5.68
CA THR A 311 -11.50 -12.13 -6.12
C THR A 311 -11.32 -13.27 -5.15
N ASP A 312 -12.38 -14.04 -4.94
CA ASP A 312 -12.39 -15.24 -4.11
C ASP A 312 -13.07 -16.37 -4.88
N VAL A 313 -12.44 -17.53 -4.94
CA VAL A 313 -12.95 -18.70 -5.68
C VAL A 313 -12.86 -19.91 -4.81
N TRP A 314 -13.91 -20.74 -4.77
CA TRP A 314 -13.82 -22.05 -4.13
C TRP A 314 -14.51 -23.17 -4.90
N ASP A 315 -14.00 -24.37 -4.68
CA ASP A 315 -14.42 -25.61 -5.34
C ASP A 315 -15.50 -26.36 -4.55
N THR A 316 -15.81 -27.58 -4.97
CA THR A 316 -16.78 -28.45 -4.31
C THR A 316 -16.35 -28.86 -2.89
N LYS A 317 -15.06 -28.85 -2.59
CA LYS A 317 -14.51 -29.21 -1.29
C LYS A 317 -14.26 -28.01 -0.38
N ARG A 318 -14.57 -26.79 -0.83
CA ARG A 318 -14.29 -25.54 -0.12
C ARG A 318 -12.80 -25.24 0.01
N SER A 319 -11.98 -25.79 -0.88
CA SER A 319 -10.64 -25.26 -1.13
C SER A 319 -10.82 -23.90 -1.81
N SER A 320 -10.30 -22.85 -1.18
CA SER A 320 -10.52 -21.48 -1.61
C SER A 320 -9.22 -20.77 -1.93
N TRP A 321 -9.25 -19.91 -2.95
CA TRP A 321 -8.13 -19.05 -3.28
C TRP A 321 -8.59 -17.60 -3.49
N GLN A 322 -7.79 -16.68 -2.95
CA GLN A 322 -8.05 -15.24 -3.03
C GLN A 322 -6.92 -14.51 -3.74
N ASN A 323 -7.29 -13.57 -4.63
CA ASN A 323 -6.34 -12.70 -5.33
C ASN A 323 -6.73 -11.22 -5.11
N TYR A 324 -5.72 -10.36 -4.94
CA TYR A 324 -5.87 -8.91 -4.75
C TYR A 324 -5.12 -8.13 -5.84
N TYR A 325 -5.72 -7.03 -6.30
CA TYR A 325 -5.23 -6.20 -7.40
C TYR A 325 -5.10 -4.74 -6.94
N ASN A 326 -3.86 -4.33 -6.62
CA ASN A 326 -3.60 -3.23 -5.67
C ASN A 326 -3.69 -1.81 -6.22
N HIS A 327 -3.45 -1.59 -7.52
CA HIS A 327 -3.88 -0.31 -8.10
C HIS A 327 -5.37 -0.40 -8.48
N GLY A 328 -5.82 -1.56 -8.96
CA GLY A 328 -7.23 -1.88 -9.17
C GLY A 328 -7.94 -0.90 -10.10
N ILE A 329 -9.14 -0.45 -9.69
CA ILE A 329 -10.05 0.34 -10.54
C ILE A 329 -10.45 1.63 -9.81
N GLU A 330 -10.04 2.76 -10.37
CA GLU A 330 -10.48 4.09 -9.94
C GLU A 330 -11.79 4.46 -10.64
N VAL A 331 -12.83 4.75 -9.87
CA VAL A 331 -14.15 5.14 -10.41
C VAL A 331 -14.29 6.66 -10.35
N VAL A 332 -14.40 7.29 -11.51
CA VAL A 332 -14.44 8.75 -11.64
C VAL A 332 -15.76 9.24 -12.26
N GLY A 333 -16.16 10.47 -11.90
CA GLY A 333 -17.36 11.12 -12.40
C GLY A 333 -18.31 11.56 -11.29
N GLU A 334 -19.41 12.21 -11.69
CA GLU A 334 -20.48 12.59 -10.77
C GLU A 334 -21.38 11.39 -10.44
N SER A 335 -21.78 11.26 -9.17
CA SER A 335 -22.68 10.20 -8.74
C SER A 335 -24.07 10.33 -9.39
N LEU A 336 -24.59 9.23 -9.90
CA LEU A 336 -25.96 9.05 -10.40
C LEU A 336 -26.93 8.62 -9.29
N ASN A 337 -26.44 8.44 -8.06
CA ASN A 337 -27.30 8.19 -6.92
C ASN A 337 -27.92 9.50 -6.43
N PRO A 338 -29.16 9.45 -5.90
CA PRO A 338 -29.71 10.60 -5.20
C PRO A 338 -28.72 11.08 -4.12
N PRO A 339 -28.57 12.40 -3.93
CA PRO A 339 -27.78 12.96 -2.85
C PRO A 339 -28.15 12.33 -1.50
N LYS A 340 -27.16 12.04 -0.66
CA LYS A 340 -27.43 11.56 0.70
C LYS A 340 -28.03 12.71 1.52
N GLU A 341 -29.05 12.40 2.30
CA GLU A 341 -29.73 13.34 3.18
C GLU A 341 -29.38 13.06 4.64
N TYR A 342 -29.19 14.11 5.43
CA TYR A 342 -28.87 14.01 6.86
C TYR A 342 -29.70 14.98 7.68
N ASP A 343 -30.29 14.49 8.76
CA ASP A 343 -30.91 15.33 9.77
C ASP A 343 -29.99 15.44 11.00
N GLY A 344 -29.88 16.64 11.56
CA GLY A 344 -29.11 16.86 12.77
C GLY A 344 -29.53 18.09 13.54
N VAL A 345 -28.86 18.33 14.67
CA VAL A 345 -29.13 19.50 15.52
C VAL A 345 -27.85 20.30 15.70
N ASN A 346 -27.86 21.58 15.33
CA ASN A 346 -26.76 22.52 15.54
C ASN A 346 -27.27 23.75 16.31
N LYS A 347 -26.69 24.01 17.48
CA LYS A 347 -27.08 25.12 18.37
C LYS A 347 -28.59 25.19 18.67
N GLY A 348 -29.24 24.03 18.77
CA GLY A 348 -30.68 23.93 19.06
C GLY A 348 -31.60 24.05 17.85
N HIS A 349 -31.05 24.24 16.63
CA HIS A 349 -31.82 24.20 15.39
C HIS A 349 -31.66 22.84 14.72
N ILE A 350 -32.77 22.24 14.31
CA ILE A 350 -32.78 21.08 13.42
C ILE A 350 -32.37 21.57 12.04
N TYR A 351 -31.47 20.85 11.39
CA TYR A 351 -31.07 21.10 10.02
C TYR A 351 -31.28 19.82 9.20
N HIS A 352 -31.61 20.00 7.92
CA HIS A 352 -31.67 18.95 6.93
C HIS A 352 -30.60 19.25 5.87
N LEU A 353 -29.61 18.37 5.72
CA LEU A 353 -28.50 18.51 4.78
C LEU A 353 -28.74 17.63 3.57
N THR A 354 -28.50 18.20 2.39
CA THR A 354 -28.38 17.45 1.14
C THR A 354 -26.91 17.49 0.71
N GLU A 355 -26.27 16.33 0.61
CA GLU A 355 -24.87 16.23 0.18
C GLU A 355 -24.67 16.79 -1.23
N THR A 356 -23.63 17.60 -1.39
CA THR A 356 -23.17 18.09 -2.71
C THR A 356 -21.85 17.45 -3.11
N SER A 357 -21.07 16.95 -2.15
CA SER A 357 -19.87 16.15 -2.37
C SER A 357 -19.58 15.26 -1.15
N LYS A 358 -18.52 14.44 -1.20
CA LYS A 358 -18.06 13.62 -0.06
C LYS A 358 -17.79 14.43 1.22
N THR A 359 -17.50 15.73 1.11
CA THR A 359 -17.15 16.58 2.26
C THR A 359 -17.98 17.84 2.37
N THR A 360 -18.95 18.06 1.47
CA THR A 360 -19.77 19.28 1.46
C THR A 360 -21.25 18.95 1.33
N ALA A 361 -22.09 19.74 1.99
CA ALA A 361 -23.53 19.66 1.90
C ALA A 361 -24.16 21.06 1.96
N VAL A 362 -25.43 21.16 1.60
CA VAL A 362 -26.24 22.38 1.73
C VAL A 362 -27.46 22.11 2.58
N ASP A 363 -27.85 23.06 3.43
CA ASP A 363 -29.11 22.95 4.19
C ASP A 363 -30.31 23.55 3.43
N GLU A 364 -31.51 23.35 3.99
CA GLU A 364 -32.78 23.89 3.46
C GLU A 364 -32.81 25.44 3.31
N PHE A 365 -31.86 26.15 3.93
CA PHE A 365 -31.71 27.61 3.84
C PHE A 365 -30.64 28.04 2.84
N GLY A 366 -29.96 27.08 2.19
CA GLY A 366 -28.86 27.32 1.25
C GLY A 366 -27.53 27.65 1.92
N ASP A 367 -27.41 27.45 3.24
CA ASP A 367 -26.12 27.57 3.90
C ASP A 367 -25.27 26.32 3.63
N THR A 368 -23.97 26.52 3.42
CA THR A 368 -23.03 25.42 3.14
C THR A 368 -22.50 24.79 4.42
N TRP A 369 -22.22 23.50 4.36
CA TRP A 369 -21.69 22.70 5.46
C TRP A 369 -20.50 21.89 4.98
N THR A 370 -19.49 21.78 5.83
CA THR A 370 -18.31 20.93 5.61
C THR A 370 -18.26 19.78 6.61
N PHE A 371 -18.02 18.57 6.13
CA PHE A 371 -17.80 17.37 6.95
C PHE A 371 -16.33 17.26 7.34
N GLN A 372 -16.05 17.40 8.64
CA GLN A 372 -14.71 17.24 9.20
C GLN A 372 -14.77 16.47 10.51
N TYR A 373 -13.82 15.55 10.70
CA TYR A 373 -13.67 14.76 11.93
C TYR A 373 -14.97 14.01 12.33
N GLY A 374 -15.69 13.47 11.34
CA GLY A 374 -16.92 12.72 11.57
C GLY A 374 -18.15 13.59 11.90
N THR A 375 -18.05 14.92 11.79
CA THR A 375 -19.13 15.84 12.14
C THR A 375 -19.36 16.88 11.05
N TRP A 376 -20.62 17.15 10.72
CA TRP A 376 -21.00 18.26 9.84
C TRP A 376 -20.93 19.58 10.59
N SER A 377 -20.23 20.55 9.99
CA SER A 377 -20.09 21.90 10.54
C SER A 377 -20.55 22.94 9.51
N LYS A 378 -21.44 23.84 9.92
CA LYS A 378 -21.94 24.93 9.07
C LYS A 378 -20.80 25.89 8.78
N ASP A 379 -20.55 26.16 7.50
CA ASP A 379 -19.47 27.05 7.09
C ASP A 379 -19.77 28.47 7.57
N TYR A 380 -18.73 29.15 8.05
CA TYR A 380 -18.88 30.52 8.48
C TYR A 380 -19.05 31.45 7.28
N ILE A 381 -20.30 31.77 6.94
CA ILE A 381 -20.59 32.88 6.04
C ILE A 381 -20.37 34.16 6.84
N LYS A 382 -19.28 34.88 6.53
CA LYS A 382 -19.05 36.21 7.09
C LYS A 382 -20.22 37.10 6.71
N LYS A 383 -21.11 37.38 7.67
CA LYS A 383 -22.15 38.40 7.49
C LYS A 383 -21.43 39.71 7.18
N GLU A 384 -21.47 40.15 5.92
CA GLU A 384 -21.10 41.52 5.60
C GLU A 384 -22.00 42.42 6.42
N ARG A 385 -21.40 43.32 7.21
CA ARG A 385 -22.17 44.30 7.97
C ARG A 385 -22.98 45.09 6.95
N ILE A 386 -24.29 45.14 7.15
CA ILE A 386 -25.15 46.12 6.49
C ILE A 386 -24.51 47.48 6.77
N GLN A 387 -24.14 48.23 5.73
CA GLN A 387 -23.67 49.61 5.93
C GLN A 387 -24.75 50.36 6.70
N ASP A 388 -24.39 50.94 7.84
CA ASP A 388 -25.31 51.83 8.54
C ASP A 388 -25.56 53.01 7.60
N GLY A 389 -26.73 53.04 6.94
CA GLY A 389 -27.11 54.19 6.12
C GLY A 389 -27.09 55.46 6.97
N GLN A 390 -26.88 56.63 6.35
CA GLN A 390 -26.64 57.95 6.98
C GLN A 390 -27.34 58.18 8.33
N LYS A 391 -26.81 57.60 9.41
CA LYS A 391 -27.26 57.87 10.77
C LYS A 391 -26.33 58.93 11.32
N MET A 392 -26.92 60.01 11.83
CA MET A 392 -26.21 61.16 12.39
C MET A 392 -25.44 60.83 13.69
N VAL A 393 -25.57 59.60 14.21
CA VAL A 393 -24.95 59.18 15.47
C VAL A 393 -23.85 58.16 15.17
N PHE A 394 -22.60 58.65 15.15
CA PHE A 394 -21.39 57.84 15.10
C PHE A 394 -21.13 57.21 16.47
N ASP A 395 -21.82 56.10 16.76
CA ASP A 395 -21.50 55.28 17.92
C ASP A 395 -20.36 54.27 17.62
N ARG A 396 -19.91 53.55 18.64
CA ARG A 396 -18.83 52.54 18.49
C ARG A 396 -19.23 51.35 17.61
N MET A 397 -20.51 51.22 17.27
CA MET A 397 -21.05 50.13 16.47
C MET A 397 -21.20 50.51 14.99
N HIS A 398 -21.14 51.80 14.65
CA HIS A 398 -21.27 52.33 13.29
C HIS A 398 -20.27 51.72 12.31
N SER A 399 -20.71 51.39 11.08
CA SER A 399 -19.84 50.78 10.04
C SER A 399 -18.58 51.58 9.70
N GLU A 400 -18.62 52.90 9.85
CA GLU A 400 -17.48 53.80 9.56
C GLU A 400 -16.65 54.18 10.81
N PHE A 401 -16.99 53.67 11.99
CA PHE A 401 -16.33 54.05 13.25
C PHE A 401 -14.82 53.73 13.24
N GLY A 402 -14.41 52.64 12.59
CA GLY A 402 -13.00 52.28 12.43
C GLY A 402 -12.20 53.31 11.63
N ALA A 403 -12.77 53.83 10.54
CA ALA A 403 -12.13 54.87 9.73
C ALA A 403 -12.05 56.20 10.49
N TYR A 404 -13.14 56.60 11.15
CA TYR A 404 -13.16 57.79 12.01
C TYR A 404 -12.13 57.73 13.15
N LYS A 405 -12.02 56.58 13.82
CA LYS A 405 -11.01 56.36 14.87
C LYS A 405 -9.59 56.51 14.32
N LYS A 406 -9.29 55.90 13.17
CA LYS A 406 -7.98 56.00 12.53
C LYS A 406 -7.62 57.45 12.20
N ASP A 407 -8.55 58.20 11.60
CA ASP A 407 -8.33 59.61 11.25
C ASP A 407 -8.06 60.49 12.50
N ASN A 408 -8.76 60.25 13.61
CA ASN A 408 -8.48 60.95 14.86
C ASN A 408 -7.13 60.56 15.48
N VAL A 409 -6.74 59.29 15.39
CA VAL A 409 -5.41 58.83 15.84
C VAL A 409 -4.33 59.50 15.01
N ASP A 410 -4.48 59.54 13.69
CA ASP A 410 -3.50 60.15 12.78
C ASP A 410 -3.37 61.66 13.03
N LYS A 411 -4.49 62.36 13.27
CA LYS A 411 -4.49 63.78 13.67
C LYS A 411 -3.78 64.01 15.01
N ALA A 412 -4.08 63.18 16.01
CA ALA A 412 -3.44 63.28 17.33
C ALA A 412 -1.93 62.99 17.24
N PHE A 413 -1.52 62.01 16.43
CA PHE A 413 -0.10 61.74 16.16
C PHE A 413 0.58 62.90 15.45
N GLY A 414 -0.07 63.52 14.47
CA GLY A 414 0.44 64.71 13.79
C GLY A 414 0.69 65.86 14.78
N GLN A 415 -0.28 66.14 15.66
CA GLN A 415 -0.13 67.16 16.70
C GLN A 415 0.97 66.83 17.72
N LEU A 416 1.08 65.55 18.12
CA LEU A 416 2.12 65.11 19.04
C LEU A 416 3.53 65.26 18.44
N LEU A 417 3.68 64.96 17.14
CA LEU A 417 4.93 65.13 16.40
C LEU A 417 5.36 66.60 16.30
N GLU A 418 4.41 67.51 16.10
CA GLU A 418 4.69 68.95 16.08
C GLU A 418 5.17 69.47 17.45
N LEU A 419 4.62 68.95 18.55
CA LEU A 419 4.94 69.38 19.90
C LEU A 419 6.21 68.73 20.47
N CYS A 420 6.48 67.48 20.12
CA CYS A 420 7.64 66.75 20.60
C CYS A 420 8.13 65.71 19.58
N PRO A 421 9.05 66.10 18.67
CA PRO A 421 9.57 65.21 17.64
C PRO A 421 10.30 63.97 18.19
N THR A 422 10.91 64.08 19.37
CA THR A 422 11.66 62.99 20.02
C THR A 422 10.79 62.08 20.89
N CYS A 423 9.54 62.44 21.17
CA CYS A 423 8.65 61.67 22.04
C CYS A 423 8.13 60.38 21.41
N ILE A 424 8.41 60.09 20.14
CA ILE A 424 7.94 58.85 19.49
C ILE A 424 8.80 57.64 19.86
N GLU A 425 10.10 57.83 20.15
CA GLU A 425 11.02 56.71 20.39
C GLU A 425 10.85 56.06 21.77
N GLU A 426 10.27 56.76 22.75
CA GLU A 426 10.07 56.26 24.12
C GLU A 426 8.74 55.52 24.36
N PHE A 427 7.83 55.47 23.37
CA PHE A 427 6.51 54.82 23.51
C PHE A 427 6.28 53.73 22.46
N THR A 428 7.09 52.67 22.48
CA THR A 428 6.81 51.42 21.74
C THR A 428 5.47 50.78 22.15
N ASP A 429 4.92 51.14 23.31
CA ASP A 429 3.60 50.70 23.79
C ASP A 429 2.40 51.42 23.12
N LEU A 430 2.62 52.48 22.33
CA LEU A 430 1.54 53.13 21.57
C LEU A 430 1.05 52.28 20.38
N GLU A 431 1.84 51.32 19.90
CA GLU A 431 1.33 50.31 18.96
C GLU A 431 0.28 49.40 19.63
N TYR A 432 0.40 49.17 20.94
CA TYR A 432 -0.60 48.41 21.70
C TYR A 432 -1.91 49.20 21.84
N ALA A 433 -1.86 50.53 21.94
CA ALA A 433 -3.06 51.38 21.94
C ALA A 433 -3.80 51.37 20.59
N LYS A 434 -3.10 51.06 19.48
CA LYS A 434 -3.69 50.82 18.16
C LYS A 434 -4.35 49.43 18.05
N SER A 435 -4.11 48.51 18.99
CA SER A 435 -4.44 47.07 18.85
C SER A 435 -5.82 46.63 19.37
N TYR A 436 -6.69 47.55 19.82
CA TYR A 436 -8.08 47.18 20.13
C TYR A 436 -8.92 46.83 18.88
N ASP A 437 -8.32 46.85 17.70
CA ASP A 437 -8.88 46.25 16.50
C ASP A 437 -8.62 44.74 16.55
N TYR A 438 -9.61 44.01 17.06
CA TYR A 438 -9.75 42.59 16.75
C TYR A 438 -9.73 42.43 15.22
N ALA A 439 -8.73 41.71 14.73
CA ALA A 439 -8.50 41.32 13.33
C ALA A 439 -7.84 42.37 12.42
N LYS A 440 -6.50 42.49 12.48
CA LYS A 440 -5.59 42.48 11.31
C LYS A 440 -4.10 42.75 11.60
N ALA A 441 -3.61 42.59 12.83
CA ALA A 441 -2.17 42.41 13.02
C ALA A 441 -1.81 40.97 12.62
N SER A 442 -1.43 40.82 11.36
CA SER A 442 -0.97 39.59 10.71
C SER A 442 0.42 39.16 11.20
N SER A 443 0.55 38.88 12.50
CA SER A 443 1.45 37.82 12.93
C SER A 443 0.56 36.70 13.42
N ASN A 444 0.59 35.57 12.71
CA ASN A 444 -0.05 34.35 13.19
C ASN A 444 0.43 34.17 14.63
N LYS A 445 -0.45 33.96 15.61
CA LYS A 445 0.00 33.79 17.01
C LYS A 445 1.04 32.67 17.13
N LEU A 446 0.97 31.71 16.21
CA LEU A 446 1.93 30.63 16.02
C LEU A 446 3.35 31.10 15.63
N ASP A 447 3.53 32.30 15.11
CA ASP A 447 4.83 32.86 14.72
C ASP A 447 5.57 33.57 15.85
N ARG A 448 4.91 33.80 16.98
CA ARG A 448 5.59 34.39 18.13
C ARG A 448 6.63 33.40 18.70
N PRO A 449 7.88 33.83 18.95
CA PRO A 449 8.94 32.95 19.46
C PRO A 449 8.58 32.26 20.77
N ASP A 450 7.84 32.94 21.65
CA ASP A 450 7.39 32.40 22.94
C ASP A 450 6.35 31.28 22.79
N ILE A 451 5.49 31.37 21.77
CA ILE A 451 4.51 30.33 21.44
C ILE A 451 5.18 29.15 20.75
N LYS A 452 6.10 29.39 19.80
CA LYS A 452 6.93 28.33 19.20
C LYS A 452 7.71 27.55 20.25
N TYR A 453 8.30 28.25 21.22
CA TYR A 453 9.03 27.62 22.33
C TYR A 453 8.11 26.75 23.20
N LYS A 454 6.89 27.25 23.52
CA LYS A 454 5.91 26.45 24.27
C LYS A 454 5.40 25.23 23.49
N MET A 455 5.19 25.36 22.19
CA MET A 455 4.78 24.23 21.34
C MET A 455 5.85 23.14 21.30
N ILE A 456 7.11 23.52 21.04
CA ILE A 456 8.25 22.59 21.06
C ILE A 456 8.40 21.94 22.44
N TRP A 457 8.18 22.70 23.52
CA TRP A 457 8.26 22.16 24.88
C TRP A 457 7.15 21.12 25.17
N GLU A 458 5.90 21.40 24.80
CA GLU A 458 4.80 20.46 24.96
C GLU A 458 4.94 19.24 24.05
N GLU A 459 5.46 19.40 22.83
CA GLU A 459 5.77 18.30 21.90
C GLU A 459 6.83 17.35 22.48
N ASN A 460 7.94 17.89 22.99
CA ASN A 460 8.98 17.09 23.66
C ASN A 460 8.44 16.37 24.90
N LYS A 461 7.57 17.03 25.67
CA LYS A 461 6.92 16.43 26.83
C LYS A 461 5.96 15.30 26.43
N ALA A 462 5.19 15.49 25.36
CA ALA A 462 4.30 14.48 24.81
C ALA A 462 5.07 13.26 24.28
N GLN A 463 6.16 13.46 23.54
CA GLN A 463 7.05 12.38 23.10
C GLN A 463 7.64 11.60 24.27
N LYS A 464 8.08 12.30 25.34
CA LYS A 464 8.61 11.63 26.53
C LYS A 464 7.55 10.77 27.24
N ILE A 465 6.31 11.27 27.34
CA ILE A 465 5.18 10.50 27.88
C ILE A 465 4.85 9.31 26.97
N MET A 466 4.84 9.50 25.66
CA MET A 466 4.57 8.44 24.69
C MET A 466 5.62 7.33 24.78
N ASN A 467 6.90 7.68 24.84
CA ASN A 467 7.99 6.72 25.01
C ASN A 467 7.85 5.96 26.34
N GLN A 468 7.50 6.64 27.44
CA GLN A 468 7.23 5.97 28.72
C GLN A 468 6.05 5.00 28.64
N ILE A 469 4.98 5.35 27.91
CA ILE A 469 3.83 4.46 27.70
C ILE A 469 4.23 3.25 26.86
N MET A 470 5.02 3.46 25.80
CA MET A 470 5.48 2.39 24.90
C MET A 470 6.47 1.44 25.61
N ASP A 471 7.39 1.97 26.42
CA ASP A 471 8.33 1.17 27.21
C ASP A 471 7.65 0.47 28.40
N SER A 472 6.65 1.10 29.03
CA SER A 472 5.91 0.46 30.14
C SER A 472 5.14 -0.78 29.70
N LYS A 473 4.77 -0.88 28.41
CA LYS A 473 4.17 -2.10 27.85
C LYS A 473 5.19 -3.24 27.64
N PHE A 474 6.49 -2.95 27.60
CA PHE A 474 7.53 -3.97 27.55
C PHE A 474 7.77 -4.62 28.92
N HIS A 475 7.66 -3.89 30.03
CA HIS A 475 7.85 -4.46 31.36
C HIS A 475 6.70 -5.33 31.90
N ILE A 476 5.51 -5.28 31.29
CA ILE A 476 4.38 -6.15 31.72
C ILE A 476 4.51 -7.57 31.14
N LYS A 477 5.28 -7.78 30.06
CA LYS A 477 5.46 -9.12 29.48
C LYS A 477 6.48 -10.00 30.22
N GLU A 478 7.46 -9.43 30.93
CA GLU A 478 8.43 -10.23 31.69
C GLU A 478 7.94 -10.68 33.07
N ALA A 479 6.93 -10.00 33.64
CA ALA A 479 6.39 -10.38 34.95
C ALA A 479 5.34 -11.52 34.91
N TYR A 480 4.82 -11.88 33.73
CA TYR A 480 3.74 -12.87 33.59
C TYR A 480 4.13 -14.20 32.94
N PHE A 481 5.36 -14.37 32.45
CA PHE A 481 5.82 -15.63 31.84
C PHE A 481 7.03 -16.31 32.52
N GLY A 482 7.49 -15.79 33.66
CA GLY A 482 8.52 -16.43 34.49
C GLY A 482 7.94 -17.29 35.60
N ASN A 483 7.21 -18.36 35.26
CA ASN A 483 7.00 -19.57 36.08
C ASN A 483 6.05 -20.53 35.36
N GLN A 484 6.61 -21.35 34.46
CA GLN A 484 6.19 -22.75 34.25
C GLN A 484 7.29 -23.54 33.56
#